data_AF-A0A349YH54-F1
#
_entry.id   AF-A0A349YH54-F1
#
_cell.length_a   1.000
_cell.length_b   1.000
_cell.length_c   1.000
_cell.angle_alpha   90.00
_cell.angle_beta   90.00
_cell.angle_gamma   90.00
#
_symmetry.space_group_name_H-M   'P 1'
#
loop_
_entity.id
_entity.type
_entity.pdbx_description
1 polymer ?
#
loop_
_entity_poly.entity_id
_entity_poly.type
_entity_poly.pdbx_seq_one_letter_code
_entity_poly.pdbx_strand_id
1 'polypeptide(L)' 'MAKRFRSPEMIEAYNEAGFREKYAMENGNKIIVYVNGHKCYKFTYSPYVEYQDANGALYDTIEKRWRA' A
#
# COMPACT_ATOMS: atom_id res chain seq x y z
N MET A 1 -9.99 -5.29 14.05
CA MET A 1 -9.26 -4.12 14.61
C MET A 1 -8.10 -3.83 13.69
N ALA A 2 -8.14 -2.71 12.95
CA ALA A 2 -7.03 -2.27 12.10
C ALA A 2 -5.79 -2.10 12.98
N LYS A 3 -4.84 -3.03 12.87
CA LYS A 3 -3.52 -2.83 13.43
C LYS A 3 -2.89 -1.65 12.67
N ARG A 4 -2.41 -0.64 13.40
CA ARG A 4 -1.11 0.04 13.12
C ARG A 4 -1.01 1.24 12.16
N PHE A 5 -2.07 1.84 11.62
CA PHE A 5 -1.89 3.09 10.85
C PHE A 5 -2.13 4.32 11.73
N ARG A 6 -1.05 4.96 12.19
CA ARG A 6 -1.09 6.19 13.00
C ARG A 6 -0.98 7.47 12.16
N SER A 7 -0.42 7.36 10.95
CA SER A 7 -0.22 8.49 10.06
C SER A 7 -1.51 8.79 9.28
N PRO A 8 -1.96 10.05 9.18
CA PRO A 8 -3.15 10.43 8.41
C PRO A 8 -3.10 9.91 6.97
N GLU A 9 -1.94 9.98 6.30
CA GLU A 9 -1.75 9.45 4.94
C GLU A 9 -2.04 7.95 4.84
N MET A 10 -1.66 7.17 5.84
CA MET A 10 -1.89 5.72 5.84
C MET A 10 -3.34 5.36 6.14
N ILE A 11 -4.02 6.20 6.93
CA ILE A 11 -5.46 6.07 7.19
C ILE A 11 -6.23 6.38 5.91
N GLU A 12 -5.86 7.46 5.20
CA GLU A 12 -6.45 7.84 3.92
C GLU A 12 -6.23 6.74 2.87
N ALA A 13 -5.00 6.24 2.72
CA ALA A 13 -4.70 5.13 1.83
C ALA A 13 -5.54 3.88 2.13
N TYR A 14 -5.72 3.53 3.42
CA TYR A 14 -6.50 2.37 3.83
C TYR A 14 -8.01 2.55 3.56
N ASN A 15 -8.53 3.76 3.69
CA ASN A 15 -9.94 4.04 3.40
C ASN A 15 -10.23 3.94 1.90
N GLU A 16 -9.32 4.43 1.06
CA GLU A 16 -9.42 4.36 -0.41
C GLU A 16 -9.06 2.97 -0.98
N ALA A 17 -8.53 2.07 -0.15
CA ALA A 17 -8.06 0.75 -0.58
C ALA A 17 -9.18 -0.26 -0.83
N GLY A 18 -9.01 -1.02 -1.92
CA GLY A 18 -9.74 -2.26 -2.17
C GLY A 18 -9.25 -3.40 -1.29
N PHE A 19 -9.82 -4.60 -1.49
CA PHE A 19 -9.45 -5.79 -0.71
C PHE A 19 -7.97 -6.13 -0.84
N ARG A 20 -7.46 -6.08 -2.08
CA ARG A 20 -6.07 -6.37 -2.43
C ARG A 20 -5.12 -5.43 -1.69
N GLU A 21 -5.35 -4.14 -1.79
CA GLU A 21 -4.47 -3.12 -1.21
C GLU A 21 -4.52 -3.15 0.32
N LYS A 22 -5.69 -3.39 0.93
CA LYS A 22 -5.79 -3.61 2.38
C LYS A 22 -4.95 -4.81 2.82
N TYR A 23 -5.03 -5.92 2.09
CA TYR A 23 -4.20 -7.10 2.37
C TYR A 23 -2.70 -6.76 2.31
N ALA A 24 -2.27 -6.02 1.29
CA ALA A 24 -0.87 -5.61 1.14
C ALA A 24 -0.42 -4.65 2.26
N MET A 25 -1.29 -3.74 2.72
CA MET A 25 -0.97 -2.84 3.83
C MET A 25 -0.83 -3.58 5.16
N GLU A 26 -1.68 -4.58 5.41
CA GLU A 26 -1.72 -5.32 6.67
C GLU A 26 -0.59 -6.37 6.78
N ASN A 27 -0.21 -6.97 5.66
CA ASN A 27 0.73 -8.10 5.60
C ASN A 27 2.08 -7.76 4.96
N GLY A 28 2.15 -6.67 4.21
CA GLY A 28 3.35 -6.23 3.49
C GLY A 28 4.25 -5.29 4.28
N ASN A 29 5.50 -5.23 3.84
CA ASN A 29 6.44 -4.21 4.26
C ASN A 29 6.27 -2.98 3.38
N LYS A 30 6.17 -1.80 4.01
CA LYS A 30 6.09 -0.52 3.33
C LYS A 30 7.47 -0.05 2.90
N ILE A 31 7.63 0.28 1.63
CA ILE A 31 8.82 0.90 1.03
C ILE A 31 8.40 2.23 0.41
N ILE A 32 9.26 3.25 0.50
CA ILE A 32 9.05 4.52 -0.18
C ILE A 32 9.77 4.46 -1.52
N VAL A 33 9.05 4.75 -2.60
CA VAL A 33 9.59 4.83 -3.97
C VAL A 33 9.15 6.13 -4.61
N TYR A 34 9.90 6.59 -5.62
CA TYR A 34 9.54 7.76 -6.40
C TYR A 34 9.17 7.32 -7.82
N VAL A 35 7.92 7.57 -8.22
CA VAL A 35 7.40 7.22 -9.56
C VAL A 35 7.00 8.51 -10.26
N ASN A 36 7.65 8.84 -11.37
CA ASN A 36 7.46 10.12 -12.08
C ASN A 36 7.62 11.35 -11.15
N GLY A 37 8.52 11.27 -10.18
CA GLY A 37 8.72 12.33 -9.17
C GLY A 37 7.70 12.35 -8.03
N HIS A 38 6.64 11.54 -8.08
CA HIS A 38 5.69 11.41 -6.99
C HIS A 38 6.23 10.46 -5.93
N LYS A 39 6.11 10.85 -4.66
CA LYS A 39 6.36 9.94 -3.53
C LYS A 39 5.23 8.91 -3.48
N CYS A 40 5.58 7.63 -3.50
CA CYS A 40 4.64 6.53 -3.43
C CYS A 40 5.02 5.54 -2.32
N TYR A 41 4.01 4.93 -1.70
CA TYR A 41 4.17 3.80 -0.80
C TYR A 41 3.95 2.50 -1.56
N LYS A 42 4.99 1.68 -1.66
CA LYS A 42 4.91 0.34 -2.23
C LYS A 42 4.88 -0.69 -1.11
N PHE A 43 3.94 -1.60 -1.16
CA PHE A 43 3.81 -2.69 -0.19
C PHE A 43 4.25 -3.99 -0.83
N THR A 44 5.26 -4.63 -0.24
CA THR A 44 5.81 -5.89 -0.75
C THR A 44 5.99 -6.92 0.35
N TYR A 45 5.79 -8.17 0.02
CA TYR A 45 6.02 -9.31 0.90
C TYR A 45 6.65 -10.48 0.13
N SER A 46 6.97 -11.54 0.86
CA SER A 46 7.64 -12.72 0.31
C SER A 46 6.81 -13.32 -0.85
N PRO A 47 7.47 -13.76 -1.94
CA PRO A 47 6.79 -14.40 -3.07
C PRO A 47 6.14 -15.75 -2.70
N TYR A 48 6.50 -16.32 -1.55
CA TYR A 48 5.95 -17.59 -1.04
C TYR A 48 4.65 -17.41 -0.22
N VAL A 49 4.19 -16.18 -0.02
CA VAL A 49 2.91 -15.89 0.65
C VAL A 49 1.79 -15.99 -0.37
N GLU A 50 0.60 -16.36 0.07
CA GLU A 50 -0.59 -16.38 -0.78
C GLU A 50 -1.00 -14.95 -1.20
N TYR A 51 -1.92 -14.81 -2.16
CA TYR A 51 -2.41 -13.51 -2.67
C TYR A 51 -1.34 -12.64 -3.32
N GLN A 52 -0.48 -13.19 -4.18
CA GLN A 52 0.58 -12.43 -4.86
C GLN A 52 0.08 -11.32 -5.78
N ASP A 53 -1.20 -11.30 -6.15
CA ASP A 53 -1.80 -10.20 -6.90
C ASP A 53 -1.72 -8.88 -6.12
N ALA A 54 -1.69 -8.91 -4.78
CA ALA A 54 -1.50 -7.70 -3.96
C ALA A 54 -0.04 -7.31 -3.76
N ASN A 55 0.92 -8.16 -4.15
CA ASN A 55 2.32 -7.92 -3.91
C ASN A 55 2.84 -6.84 -4.85
N GLY A 56 3.29 -5.73 -4.28
CA GLY A 56 3.70 -4.56 -5.03
C GLY A 56 2.61 -3.50 -5.19
N ALA A 57 1.47 -3.61 -4.48
CA ALA A 57 0.46 -2.57 -4.42
C ALA A 57 1.11 -1.20 -4.11
N LEU A 58 0.72 -0.18 -4.88
CA LEU A 58 1.38 1.11 -4.91
C LEU A 58 0.37 2.22 -4.67
N TYR A 59 0.57 2.97 -3.58
CA TYR A 59 -0.23 4.14 -3.27
C TYR A 59 0.54 5.41 -3.61
N ASP A 60 -0.03 6.27 -4.45
CA ASP A 60 0.52 7.60 -4.75
C ASP A 60 0.08 8.60 -3.70
N THR A 61 1.02 9.19 -2.96
CA THR A 61 0.68 10.12 -1.86
C THR A 61 0.31 11.51 -2.34
N ILE A 62 0.63 11.85 -3.59
CA ILE A 62 0.32 13.15 -4.21
C ILE A 62 -1.06 13.11 -4.84
N GLU A 63 -1.33 12.08 -5.65
CA GLU A 63 -2.63 11.87 -6.29
C GLU A 63 -3.66 11.21 -5.37
N LYS A 64 -3.23 10.73 -4.20
CA LYS A 64 -4.05 10.08 -3.17
C LYS A 64 -4.83 8.86 -3.67
N ARG A 65 -4.24 8.09 -4.59
CA ARG A 65 -4.88 6.93 -5.21
C ARG A 65 -3.97 5.71 -5.28
N TRP A 66 -4.60 4.54 -5.31
CA TRP A 66 -3.93 3.29 -5.63
C TRP A 66 -3.68 3.20 -7.13
N ARG A 67 -2.45 2.85 -7.51
CA ARG A 67 -2.06 2.61 -8.90
C ARG A 67 -2.21 1.12 -9.19
N ALA A 68 -2.86 0.82 -10.33
CA ALA A 68 -3.04 -0.53 -10.85
C ALA A 68 -1.73 -1.14 -11.33
#